data_AF-A0A255ZXK5-F1
#
_entry.id   AF-A0A255ZXK5-F1
#
_cell.length_a   1.000
_cell.length_b   1.000
_cell.length_c   1.000
_cell.angle_alpha   90.00
_cell.angle_beta   90.00
_cell.angle_gamma   90.00
#
_symmetry.space_group_name_H-M   'P 1'
#
loop_
_entity.id
_entity.type
_entity.pdbx_description
1 polymer ?
#
loop_
_entity_poly.entity_id
_entity_poly.type
_entity_poly.pdbx_seq_one_letter_code
_entity_poly.pdbx_strand_id
1 'polypeptide(L)'
;MKWITIIVLVFMQSNPKIDSRNVLYINFNDATDKLFSKKEDGSKTFYLYPKIDNDSFLYNPKKHKTKKVDYTSVKKNLVSKDKANMNTKAIIENEAKAFERKTGLKGNMIRNPPYNFTRYYKKIFIYVKINDGEGILYEVEWRYAIT
;
A
#
# COMPACT_ATOMS: atom_id res chain seq x y z
N MET A 1 42.24 -39.49 -29.86
CA MET A 1 40.76 -39.35 -29.70
C MET A 1 40.49 -38.23 -28.71
N LYS A 2 39.97 -37.09 -29.17
CA LYS A 2 39.65 -35.94 -28.30
C LYS A 2 38.16 -36.00 -27.94
N TRP A 3 37.86 -36.02 -26.65
CA TRP A 3 36.49 -35.98 -26.13
C TRP A 3 36.04 -34.52 -26.05
N ILE A 4 34.94 -34.18 -26.70
CA ILE A 4 34.31 -32.85 -26.61
C ILE A 4 33.19 -32.96 -25.59
N THR A 5 33.40 -32.38 -24.41
CA THR A 5 32.38 -32.25 -23.38
C THR A 5 31.47 -31.08 -23.76
N ILE A 6 30.25 -31.39 -24.21
CA ILE A 6 29.23 -30.37 -24.48
C ILE A 6 28.61 -29.97 -23.14
N ILE A 7 28.95 -28.77 -22.66
CA ILE A 7 28.29 -28.15 -21.51
C ILE A 7 26.97 -27.55 -22.02
N VAL A 8 25.86 -28.21 -21.72
CA VAL A 8 24.52 -27.65 -21.94
C VAL A 8 24.23 -26.67 -20.82
N LEU A 9 24.51 -25.39 -21.07
CA LEU A 9 24.09 -24.28 -20.21
C LEU A 9 22.59 -24.07 -20.39
N VAL A 10 21.80 -24.69 -19.51
CA VAL A 10 20.36 -24.40 -19.38
C VAL A 10 20.23 -23.01 -18.75
N PHE A 11 20.05 -21.99 -19.60
CA PHE A 11 19.60 -20.68 -19.15
C PHE A 11 18.14 -20.79 -18.70
N MET A 12 17.92 -20.96 -17.40
CA MET A 12 16.61 -20.67 -16.80
C MET A 12 16.34 -19.17 -16.92
N GLN A 13 15.63 -18.77 -17.98
CA GLN A 13 15.04 -17.44 -18.07
C GLN A 13 13.95 -17.32 -17.01
N SER A 14 14.30 -16.81 -15.84
CA SER A 14 13.33 -16.34 -14.86
C SER A 14 12.63 -15.10 -15.45
N ASN A 15 11.48 -15.30 -16.11
CA ASN A 15 10.63 -14.18 -16.50
C ASN A 15 10.22 -13.42 -15.22
N PRO A 16 10.54 -12.11 -15.09
CA PRO A 16 10.17 -11.36 -13.91
C PRO A 16 8.64 -11.33 -13.81
N LYS A 17 8.10 -11.81 -12.68
CA LYS A 17 6.67 -11.73 -12.37
C LYS A 17 6.29 -10.24 -12.36
N ILE A 18 5.53 -9.80 -13.37
CA ILE A 18 5.01 -8.43 -13.43
C ILE A 18 4.01 -8.27 -12.28
N ASP A 19 4.36 -7.45 -11.30
CA ASP A 19 3.46 -7.09 -10.21
C ASP A 19 2.42 -6.10 -10.75
N SER A 20 1.20 -6.59 -10.98
CA SER A 20 0.07 -5.82 -11.53
C SER A 20 -0.63 -4.93 -10.50
N ARG A 21 -0.14 -4.85 -9.26
CA ARG A 21 -0.77 -4.06 -8.20
C ARG A 21 -0.50 -2.56 -8.38
N ASN A 22 -1.52 -1.77 -8.11
CA ASN A 22 -1.45 -0.31 -8.25
C ASN A 22 -0.65 0.34 -7.11
N VAL A 23 -0.08 1.50 -7.41
CA VAL A 23 0.45 2.43 -6.40
C VAL A 23 -0.67 3.37 -5.97
N LEU A 24 -0.91 3.46 -4.66
CA LEU A 24 -1.94 4.32 -4.09
C LEU A 24 -1.32 5.61 -3.56
N TYR A 25 -1.86 6.77 -3.96
CA TYR A 25 -1.47 8.08 -3.43
C TYR A 25 -2.66 8.72 -2.71
N ILE A 26 -2.53 8.93 -1.42
CA ILE A 26 -3.59 9.46 -0.57
C ILE A 26 -3.26 10.91 -0.24
N ASN A 27 -4.15 11.83 -0.60
CA ASN A 27 -4.06 13.22 -0.18
C ASN A 27 -4.46 13.34 1.30
N PHE A 28 -3.56 13.89 2.10
CA PHE A 28 -3.68 13.99 3.55
C PHE A 28 -3.69 15.47 3.94
N ASN A 29 -4.88 16.07 3.82
CA ASN A 29 -5.14 17.49 4.15
C ASN A 29 -6.01 17.65 5.42
N ASP A 30 -6.24 16.58 6.18
CA ASP A 30 -6.93 16.69 7.48
C ASP A 30 -6.01 17.47 8.46
N ALA A 31 -6.59 18.36 9.27
CA ALA A 31 -5.90 19.34 10.11
C ALA A 31 -4.65 18.75 10.81
N THR A 32 -3.48 19.25 10.41
CA THR A 32 -2.15 18.64 10.53
C THR A 32 -1.62 18.45 11.94
N ASP A 33 -2.19 19.13 12.93
CA ASP A 33 -1.50 19.34 14.22
C ASP A 33 -1.73 18.21 15.24
N LYS A 34 -2.65 17.27 14.98
CA LYS A 34 -2.96 16.14 15.88
C LYS A 34 -2.63 14.75 15.31
N LEU A 35 -1.99 14.67 14.13
CA LEU A 35 -1.98 13.44 13.33
C LEU A 35 -0.71 12.60 13.43
N PHE A 36 0.34 13.14 14.06
CA PHE A 36 1.63 12.46 14.22
C PHE A 36 1.78 11.96 15.66
N SER A 37 1.77 10.65 15.86
CA SER A 37 2.37 10.07 17.07
C SER A 37 3.73 9.46 16.71
N LYS A 38 4.75 9.78 17.51
CA LYS A 38 6.05 9.13 17.40
C LYS A 38 6.00 7.84 18.23
N LYS A 39 6.38 6.72 17.64
CA LYS A 39 6.59 5.46 18.38
C LYS A 39 7.97 5.46 19.03
N GLU A 40 8.13 4.64 20.07
CA GLU A 40 9.42 4.46 20.78
C GLU A 40 10.57 4.03 19.84
N ASP A 41 10.25 3.33 18.75
CA ASP A 41 11.23 2.90 17.74
C ASP A 41 11.69 4.01 16.77
N GLY A 42 11.21 5.25 16.96
CA GLY A 42 11.52 6.40 16.11
C GLY A 42 10.70 6.49 14.82
N SER A 43 9.75 5.57 14.58
CA SER A 43 8.80 5.67 13.46
C SER A 43 7.70 6.70 13.74
N LYS A 44 7.19 7.35 12.69
CA LYS A 44 6.01 8.23 12.78
C LYS A 44 4.77 7.43 12.39
N THR A 45 3.72 7.51 13.19
CA THR A 45 2.39 6.97 12.87
C THR A 45 1.50 8.08 12.37
N PHE A 46 0.78 7.80 11.29
CA PHE A 46 -0.28 8.64 10.76
C PHE A 46 -1.62 7.97 11.03
N TYR A 47 -2.57 8.71 11.60
CA TYR A 47 -3.93 8.22 11.82
C TYR A 47 -4.86 8.84 10.77
N LEU A 48 -5.53 8.01 9.97
CA LEU A 48 -6.70 8.43 9.20
C LEU A 48 -7.96 8.11 10.02
N TYR A 49 -8.84 9.09 10.24
CA TYR A 49 -10.19 8.87 10.77
C TYR A 49 -11.17 9.24 9.66
N PRO A 50 -11.90 8.33 8.97
CA PRO A 50 -12.32 7.00 9.35
C PRO A 50 -11.50 5.88 8.69
N LYS A 51 -11.66 4.69 9.26
CA LYS A 51 -10.81 3.52 9.08
C LYS A 51 -11.67 2.37 8.52
N ILE A 52 -11.10 1.52 7.67
CA ILE A 52 -11.62 0.16 7.58
C ILE A 52 -11.24 -0.49 8.92
N ASP A 53 -12.22 -0.94 9.69
CA ASP A 53 -12.07 -1.74 10.91
C ASP A 53 -11.06 -1.28 11.98
N ASN A 54 -10.68 0.00 12.04
CA ASN A 54 -9.64 0.57 12.93
C ASN A 54 -8.17 0.60 12.43
N ASP A 55 -7.88 0.61 11.13
CA ASP A 55 -6.52 0.79 10.58
C ASP A 55 -5.73 2.10 10.89
N SER A 56 -4.41 2.07 10.65
CA SER A 56 -3.45 3.20 10.73
C SER A 56 -2.37 3.09 9.64
N PHE A 57 -1.66 4.18 9.36
CA PHE A 57 -0.52 4.17 8.45
C PHE A 57 0.78 4.37 9.22
N LEU A 58 1.75 3.50 9.00
CA LEU A 58 3.05 3.52 9.66
C LEU A 58 4.13 3.97 8.68
N TYR A 59 4.86 5.01 9.07
CA TYR A 59 6.07 5.43 8.38
C TYR A 59 7.31 5.10 9.21
N ASN A 60 8.10 4.17 8.70
CA ASN A 60 9.41 3.86 9.22
C ASN A 60 10.48 4.48 8.31
N PRO A 61 11.18 5.55 8.73
CA PRO A 61 12.17 6.24 7.90
C PRO A 61 13.38 5.38 7.51
N LYS A 62 13.65 4.27 8.22
CA LYS A 62 14.72 3.34 7.85
C LYS A 62 14.34 2.43 6.68
N LYS A 63 13.05 2.12 6.54
CA LYS A 63 12.52 1.22 5.49
C LYS A 63 11.94 1.99 4.31
N HIS A 64 11.35 3.14 4.58
CA HIS A 64 10.55 3.92 3.65
C HIS A 64 11.21 5.25 3.38
N LYS A 65 11.16 5.70 2.13
CA LYS A 65 11.75 6.98 1.72
C LYS A 65 10.66 8.05 1.65
N THR A 66 10.99 9.25 2.08
CA THR A 66 10.23 10.45 1.71
C THR A 66 10.71 10.99 0.38
N LYS A 67 9.80 11.65 -0.33
CA LYS A 67 10.12 12.35 -1.57
C LYS A 67 9.41 13.69 -1.63
N LYS A 68 10.16 14.77 -1.82
CA LYS A 68 9.57 16.08 -2.17
C LYS A 68 9.11 16.03 -3.62
N VAL A 69 7.89 16.49 -3.89
CA VAL A 69 7.28 16.46 -5.21
C VAL A 69 6.46 17.72 -5.48
N ASP A 70 6.38 18.09 -6.75
CA ASP A 70 5.46 19.13 -7.21
C ASP A 70 4.03 18.61 -7.19
N TYR A 71 3.09 19.42 -6.70
CA TYR A 71 1.68 19.04 -6.61
C TYR A 71 1.11 18.63 -7.98
N THR A 72 1.47 19.36 -9.04
CA THR A 72 1.00 19.09 -10.41
C THR A 72 1.42 17.71 -10.92
N SER A 73 2.58 17.21 -10.48
CA SER A 73 3.10 15.89 -10.86
C SER A 73 2.31 14.72 -10.26
N VAL A 74 1.63 14.94 -9.13
CA VAL A 74 0.91 13.89 -8.39
C VAL A 74 -0.60 14.09 -8.33
N LYS A 75 -1.11 15.32 -8.57
CA LYS A 75 -2.52 15.71 -8.42
C LYS A 75 -3.51 14.73 -9.08
N LYS A 76 -3.20 14.25 -10.29
CA LYS A 76 -4.08 13.34 -11.04
C LYS A 76 -4.24 11.96 -10.40
N ASN A 77 -3.26 11.54 -9.59
CA ASN A 77 -3.22 10.24 -8.94
C ASN A 77 -3.62 10.31 -7.46
N LEU A 78 -3.75 11.52 -6.91
CA LEU A 78 -4.16 11.72 -5.53
C LEU A 78 -5.64 11.42 -5.35
N VAL A 79 -5.94 10.55 -4.39
CA VAL A 79 -7.30 10.30 -3.93
C VAL A 79 -7.48 10.78 -2.50
N SER A 80 -8.69 11.15 -2.11
CA SER A 80 -9.00 11.40 -0.70
C SER A 80 -8.87 10.11 0.10
N LYS A 81 -8.65 10.23 1.41
CA LYS A 81 -8.74 9.13 2.38
C LYS A 81 -10.01 8.30 2.18
N ASP A 82 -11.17 8.93 2.11
CA ASP A 82 -12.44 8.21 1.99
C ASP A 82 -12.54 7.44 0.68
N LYS A 83 -12.05 8.03 -0.42
CA LYS A 83 -11.99 7.33 -1.71
C LYS A 83 -11.01 6.15 -1.66
N ALA A 84 -9.87 6.28 -0.98
CA ALA A 84 -8.94 5.17 -0.76
C ALA A 84 -9.60 4.03 0.02
N ASN A 85 -10.32 4.33 1.10
CA ASN A 85 -11.10 3.36 1.87
C ASN A 85 -12.16 2.66 1.01
N MET A 86 -12.97 3.43 0.26
CA MET A 86 -13.99 2.86 -0.63
C MET A 86 -13.39 1.95 -1.70
N ASN A 87 -12.30 2.38 -2.34
CA ASN A 87 -11.63 1.59 -3.37
C ASN A 87 -11.10 0.27 -2.79
N THR A 88 -10.53 0.32 -1.59
CA THR A 88 -9.97 -0.86 -0.94
C THR A 88 -11.07 -1.83 -0.52
N LYS A 89 -12.15 -1.32 0.08
CA LYS A 89 -13.34 -2.13 0.41
C LYS A 89 -13.89 -2.83 -0.83
N ALA A 90 -14.01 -2.14 -1.96
CA ALA A 90 -14.48 -2.73 -3.20
C ALA A 90 -13.56 -3.84 -3.72
N ILE A 91 -12.22 -3.69 -3.62
CA ILE A 91 -11.26 -4.76 -3.98
C ILE A 91 -11.52 -6.00 -3.12
N ILE A 92 -11.63 -5.81 -1.81
CA ILE A 92 -11.83 -6.89 -0.84
C ILE A 92 -13.16 -7.62 -1.09
N GLU A 93 -14.25 -6.87 -1.29
CA GLU A 93 -15.57 -7.43 -1.61
C GLU A 93 -15.56 -8.21 -2.93
N ASN A 94 -14.84 -7.73 -3.95
CA ASN A 94 -14.72 -8.41 -5.23
C ASN A 94 -13.91 -9.71 -5.10
N GLU A 95 -12.83 -9.73 -4.31
CA GLU A 95 -12.10 -10.96 -4.01
C GLU A 95 -12.97 -11.97 -3.27
N ALA A 96 -13.76 -11.53 -2.28
CA ALA A 96 -14.70 -12.38 -1.56
C ALA A 96 -15.73 -13.00 -2.53
N LYS A 97 -16.36 -12.19 -3.39
CA LYS A 97 -17.29 -12.69 -4.43
C LYS A 97 -16.61 -13.66 -5.41
N ALA A 98 -15.34 -13.42 -5.77
CA ALA A 98 -14.60 -14.33 -6.64
C ALA A 98 -14.32 -15.67 -5.95
N PHE A 99 -13.98 -15.65 -4.67
CA PHE A 99 -13.79 -16.85 -3.85
C PHE A 99 -15.09 -17.66 -3.71
N GLU A 100 -16.22 -17.00 -3.42
CA GLU A 100 -17.53 -17.64 -3.32
C GLU A 100 -17.91 -18.32 -4.65
N ARG A 101 -17.72 -17.62 -5.79
CA ARG A 101 -17.94 -18.20 -7.12
C ARG A 101 -17.05 -19.42 -7.39
N LYS A 102 -15.78 -19.38 -6.96
CA LYS A 102 -14.81 -20.45 -7.21
C LYS A 102 -15.06 -21.69 -6.35
N THR A 103 -15.52 -21.51 -5.12
CA THR A 103 -15.59 -22.58 -4.11
C THR A 103 -17.00 -23.05 -3.79
N GLY A 104 -18.03 -22.27 -4.13
CA GLY A 104 -19.42 -22.54 -3.75
C GLY A 104 -19.70 -22.32 -2.25
N LEU A 105 -18.67 -22.04 -1.44
CA LEU A 105 -18.80 -21.75 -0.03
C LEU A 105 -19.29 -20.32 0.15
N LYS A 106 -20.48 -20.16 0.73
CA LYS A 106 -20.98 -18.87 1.21
C LYS A 106 -20.52 -18.66 2.64
N GLY A 107 -20.03 -17.47 2.94
CA GLY A 107 -19.77 -17.06 4.32
C GLY A 107 -18.43 -17.55 4.87
N ASN A 108 -17.44 -16.68 4.79
CA ASN A 108 -17.15 -15.81 5.93
C ASN A 108 -16.56 -14.56 5.31
N MET A 109 -17.22 -13.41 5.44
CA MET A 109 -16.51 -12.14 5.39
C MET A 109 -15.40 -12.28 6.41
N ILE A 110 -14.19 -12.51 5.91
CA ILE A 110 -12.91 -12.11 6.49
C ILE A 110 -13.06 -11.89 8.00
N ARG A 111 -13.03 -12.98 8.78
CA ARG A 111 -12.82 -12.87 10.23
C ARG A 111 -11.42 -12.30 10.39
N ASN A 112 -11.35 -10.98 10.40
CA ASN A 112 -10.28 -10.14 10.88
C ASN A 112 -8.96 -10.90 11.16
N PRO A 113 -8.12 -11.19 10.15
CA PRO A 113 -6.68 -11.11 10.34
C PRO A 113 -6.25 -9.67 10.03
N PRO A 114 -5.13 -9.19 10.59
CA PRO A 114 -4.67 -7.84 10.33
C PRO A 114 -4.51 -7.64 8.82
N TYR A 115 -5.32 -6.74 8.23
CA TYR A 115 -5.24 -6.45 6.81
C TYR A 115 -3.82 -5.97 6.50
N ASN A 116 -3.07 -6.82 5.80
CA ASN A 116 -1.83 -6.41 5.20
C ASN A 116 -2.16 -5.81 3.83
N PHE A 117 -2.39 -4.50 3.80
CA PHE A 117 -2.73 -3.77 2.59
C PHE A 117 -1.62 -3.79 1.53
N THR A 118 -0.40 -4.20 1.89
CA THR A 118 0.65 -4.49 0.91
C THR A 118 0.33 -5.70 0.04
N ARG A 119 -0.75 -6.45 0.31
CA ARG A 119 -1.29 -7.46 -0.60
C ARG A 119 -2.03 -6.82 -1.78
N TYR A 120 -2.79 -5.75 -1.54
CA TYR A 120 -3.65 -5.11 -2.55
C TYR A 120 -2.93 -4.02 -3.34
N TYR A 121 -1.97 -3.35 -2.70
CA TYR A 121 -1.21 -2.27 -3.31
C TYR A 121 0.28 -2.60 -3.35
N LYS A 122 0.94 -2.18 -4.42
CA LYS A 122 2.40 -2.31 -4.56
C LYS A 122 3.12 -1.38 -3.58
N LYS A 123 2.66 -0.14 -3.50
CA LYS A 123 3.13 0.91 -2.61
C LYS A 123 1.97 1.82 -2.24
N ILE A 124 2.06 2.40 -1.06
CA ILE A 124 1.08 3.37 -0.57
C ILE A 124 1.86 4.61 -0.15
N PHE A 125 1.43 5.75 -0.66
CA PHE A 125 2.02 7.05 -0.34
C PHE A 125 0.98 7.95 0.30
N ILE A 126 1.39 8.61 1.38
CA ILE A 126 0.67 9.74 1.97
C ILE A 126 1.29 11.02 1.43
N TYR A 127 0.51 11.83 0.74
CA TYR A 127 0.89 13.17 0.33
C TYR A 127 0.50 14.19 1.39
N VAL A 128 1.48 14.89 1.92
CA VAL A 128 1.28 16.02 2.84
C VAL A 128 1.69 17.30 2.11
N LYS A 129 0.74 18.23 1.97
CA LYS A 129 0.98 19.54 1.36
C LYS A 129 1.94 20.36 2.22
N ILE A 130 2.97 20.96 1.61
CA ILE A 130 3.82 21.97 2.25
C ILE A 130 3.27 23.36 1.91
N ASN A 131 3.04 23.61 0.62
CA ASN A 131 2.54 24.86 0.07
C ASN A 131 1.69 24.58 -1.18
N ASP A 132 1.23 25.61 -1.89
CA ASP A 132 0.35 25.43 -3.07
C ASP A 132 1.02 24.71 -4.25
N GLY A 133 2.35 24.75 -4.34
CA GLY A 133 3.12 24.13 -5.43
C GLY A 133 3.75 22.78 -5.07
N GLU A 134 3.99 22.51 -3.79
CA GLU A 134 4.86 21.41 -3.34
C GLU A 134 4.28 20.63 -2.16
N GLY A 135 4.68 19.36 -2.07
CA GLY A 135 4.40 18.51 -0.92
C GLY A 135 5.44 17.41 -0.71
N ILE A 136 5.21 16.59 0.32
CA ILE A 136 6.03 15.43 0.65
C ILE A 136 5.19 14.17 0.50
N LEU A 137 5.71 13.21 -0.25
CA LEU A 137 5.22 11.84 -0.23
C LEU A 137 5.96 11.04 0.85
N TYR A 138 5.20 10.44 1.74
CA TYR A 138 5.66 9.43 2.69
C TYR A 138 5.25 8.06 2.18
N GLU A 139 6.20 7.20 1.81
CA GLU A 139 5.89 5.78 1.60
C GLU A 139 5.51 5.15 2.95
N VAL A 140 4.37 4.49 3.03
CA VAL A 140 3.84 3.98 4.30
C VAL A 140 3.36 2.55 4.18
N GLU A 141 3.27 1.90 5.32
CA GLU A 141 2.53 0.66 5.46
C GLU A 141 1.17 0.95 6.08
N TRP A 142 0.11 0.62 5.35
CA TRP A 142 -1.23 0.64 5.90
C TRP A 142 -1.45 -0.66 6.65
N ARG A 143 -1.77 -0.57 7.95
CA ARG A 143 -1.92 -1.72 8.85
C ARG A 143 -3.12 -1.54 9.77
N TYR A 144 -3.71 -2.65 10.18
CA TYR A 144 -4.66 -2.67 11.29
C TYR A 144 -4.09 -2.01 12.54
N ALA A 145 -4.81 -1.04 13.14
CA ALA A 145 -4.42 -0.54 14.44
C ALA A 145 -4.96 -1.50 15.49
N ILE A 146 -4.05 -2.23 16.12
CA ILE A 146 -4.32 -2.91 17.39
C ILE A 146 -4.20 -1.81 18.44
N THR A 147 -5.33 -1.23 18.84
CA THR A 147 -5.44 -0.32 20.00
C THR A 147 -6.01 -1.07 21.17
#